data_AF-A0A2H1KPG3-F1
#
_entry.id   AF-A0A2H1KPG3-F1
#
_cell.length_a   1.000
_cell.length_b   1.000
_cell.length_c   1.000
_cell.angle_alpha   90.00
_cell.angle_beta   90.00
_cell.angle_gamma   90.00
#
_symmetry.space_group_name_H-M   'P 1'
#
loop_
_entity.id
_entity.type
_entity.pdbx_description
1 polymer ?
#
loop_
_entity_poly.entity_id
_entity_poly.type
_entity_poly.pdbx_seq_one_letter_code
_entity_poly.pdbx_strand_id
1 'polypeptide(L)'
;MCSAESTNHLKEAFLTTPTTEADVATHRRELGAVYTPRRLAQWLAQEVAERFSYTPDTVLDPAAGEGALLNAAHEVWPDAVRIALDIDAQALETIPTTVDLKLESDGILSPWPAAKRGRRLIIANPPWGANMTREYRRKLELNFETARGQFDSYDVFLERIATELALDDVAAVFLPDSFFQKQHTITREFIARNCVLWGIYRLGEGVFPGVNMAAFALIFSKGTARSDHKVKFAKLSADARAHVSRGSGLYSKLSEVMSELPQKDLIATQHGVWGFDTRYNSLARNIRTATGTDAWEKWFATGRGLEIGKNGNMLVCPACASVRAFPKFSSPLNCLKCRAPLSLHEDRLELVSTASTPPSNKWVPLAVGQDLHRHSLIPTRWVKSNVDGIDYKNELHPRTKPRLLVRKTGLGIHAAVEWRPTATTQTIYHFTPTDAAPDYAVPYAAGVLSSRILTAWHISASGDGEWRSHPYLTLSSIQSLPLPQPIPGSDKHKVALKIAQNIDQYQREPRYDQLADLNTEHLVAELLGSGPELVEWAVETLSNATGSTYLATLANLPKRPHEDSKRGAGK
;
A
#
# COMPACT_ATOMS: atom_id res chain seq x y z
N MET A 1 45.18 -13.60 -3.40
CA MET A 1 45.37 -12.71 -4.55
C MET A 1 44.01 -12.51 -5.19
N CYS A 2 43.22 -11.56 -4.70
CA CYS A 2 41.96 -11.16 -5.34
C CYS A 2 42.31 -10.32 -6.58
N SER A 3 41.82 -10.74 -7.74
CA SER A 3 42.02 -10.02 -8.98
C SER A 3 41.28 -8.68 -8.93
N ALA A 4 41.96 -7.64 -9.44
CA ALA A 4 41.47 -6.27 -9.59
C ALA A 4 40.30 -6.13 -10.60
N GLU A 5 39.63 -7.22 -10.97
CA GLU A 5 38.53 -7.23 -11.95
C GLU A 5 37.16 -7.01 -11.29
N SER A 6 36.98 -7.30 -10.00
CA SER A 6 35.70 -7.11 -9.31
C SER A 6 35.37 -5.65 -8.95
N THR A 7 36.40 -4.80 -8.84
CA THR A 7 36.23 -3.37 -8.49
C THR A 7 35.83 -2.49 -9.68
N ASN A 8 36.06 -2.94 -10.91
CA ASN A 8 35.88 -2.06 -12.09
C ASN A 8 34.43 -2.01 -12.61
N HIS A 9 33.60 -3.02 -12.34
CA HIS A 9 32.18 -3.03 -12.76
C HIS A 9 31.24 -2.22 -11.84
N LEU A 10 31.71 -1.84 -10.64
CA LEU A 10 30.91 -1.11 -9.65
C LEU A 10 30.73 0.37 -10.01
N LYS A 11 31.75 1.01 -10.60
CA LYS A 11 31.69 2.40 -11.09
C LYS A 11 30.74 2.59 -12.29
N GLU A 12 30.43 1.52 -13.00
CA GLU A 12 29.51 1.56 -14.15
C GLU A 12 28.05 1.33 -13.72
N ALA A 13 27.81 0.76 -12.52
CA ALA A 13 26.48 0.43 -12.02
C ALA A 13 25.81 1.58 -11.25
N PHE A 14 26.59 2.48 -10.65
CA PHE A 14 26.08 3.64 -9.91
C PHE A 14 26.80 4.90 -10.39
N LEU A 15 25.99 5.91 -10.69
CA LEU A 15 26.36 7.14 -11.38
C LEU A 15 27.57 7.84 -10.73
N THR A 16 28.35 8.51 -11.59
CA THR A 16 29.58 9.28 -11.34
C THR A 16 29.69 9.92 -9.95
N THR A 17 30.90 9.89 -9.37
CA THR A 17 31.23 10.55 -8.10
C THR A 17 30.81 12.03 -8.12
N PRO A 18 29.93 12.47 -7.22
CA PRO A 18 29.38 13.83 -7.24
C PRO A 18 30.44 14.88 -6.85
N THR A 19 30.43 16.03 -7.55
CA THR A 19 31.41 17.13 -7.34
C THR A 19 30.84 18.39 -6.69
N THR A 20 29.51 18.51 -6.58
CA THR A 20 28.81 19.64 -5.95
C THR A 20 27.76 19.18 -4.93
N GLU A 21 27.30 20.05 -4.02
CA GLU A 21 26.25 19.70 -3.04
C GLU A 21 24.92 19.23 -3.69
N ALA A 22 24.56 19.82 -4.83
CA ALA A 22 23.38 19.41 -5.59
C ALA A 22 23.57 18.01 -6.22
N ASP A 23 24.79 17.69 -6.65
CA ASP A 23 25.15 16.36 -7.16
C ASP A 23 25.14 15.33 -6.03
N VAL A 24 25.62 15.69 -4.83
CA VAL A 24 25.59 14.80 -3.64
C VAL A 24 24.15 14.47 -3.25
N ALA A 25 23.25 15.46 -3.23
CA ALA A 25 21.83 15.23 -2.94
C ALA A 25 21.12 14.40 -4.02
N THR A 26 21.60 14.43 -5.27
CA THR A 26 21.07 13.62 -6.37
C THR A 26 21.61 12.20 -6.30
N HIS A 27 22.92 12.05 -6.08
CA HIS A 27 23.61 10.77 -5.89
C HIS A 27 23.04 9.98 -4.71
N ARG A 28 22.81 10.63 -3.57
CA ARG A 28 22.13 10.02 -2.41
C ARG A 28 20.73 9.50 -2.75
N ARG A 29 19.97 10.24 -3.55
CA ARG A 29 18.63 9.81 -4.01
C ARG A 29 18.71 8.63 -4.95
N GLU A 30 19.71 8.59 -5.84
CA GLU A 30 19.93 7.47 -6.75
C GLU A 30 20.37 6.19 -6.03
N LEU A 31 21.16 6.32 -4.97
CA LEU A 31 21.53 5.20 -4.09
C LEU A 31 20.38 4.76 -3.16
N GLY A 32 19.28 5.51 -3.09
CA GLY A 32 18.21 5.25 -2.12
C GLY A 32 18.64 5.44 -0.67
N ALA A 33 19.62 6.32 -0.43
CA ALA A 33 20.22 6.52 0.89
C ALA A 33 19.23 7.18 1.86
N VAL A 34 18.95 6.48 2.98
CA VAL A 34 18.13 6.97 4.08
C VAL A 34 18.92 6.86 5.38
N TYR A 35 19.34 7.99 5.94
CA TYR A 35 20.16 7.99 7.15
C TYR A 35 19.32 7.74 8.41
N THR A 36 19.80 6.82 9.26
CA THR A 36 19.11 6.43 10.48
C THR A 36 19.32 7.46 11.60
N PRO A 37 18.24 8.04 12.17
CA PRO A 37 18.36 8.91 13.34
C PRO A 37 18.99 8.18 14.52
N ARG A 38 19.91 8.84 15.23
CA ARG A 38 20.61 8.27 16.41
C ARG A 38 19.66 7.59 17.39
N ARG A 39 18.54 8.23 17.72
CA ARG A 39 17.53 7.68 18.66
C ARG A 39 16.96 6.33 18.21
N LEU A 40 16.76 6.13 16.90
CA LEU A 40 16.21 4.89 16.36
C LEU A 40 17.29 3.80 16.33
N ALA A 41 18.53 4.18 16.00
CA ALA A 41 19.68 3.29 16.05
C ALA A 41 19.94 2.76 17.47
N GLN A 42 19.93 3.66 18.47
CA GLN A 42 20.07 3.31 19.89
C GLN A 42 18.96 2.37 20.36
N TRP A 43 17.71 2.69 20.02
CA TRP A 43 16.57 1.84 20.37
C TRP A 43 16.70 0.44 19.75
N LEU A 44 17.08 0.33 18.48
CA LEU A 44 17.19 -0.97 17.81
C LEU A 44 18.29 -1.85 18.44
N ALA A 45 19.44 -1.26 18.78
CA ALA A 45 20.51 -1.97 19.47
C ALA A 45 20.08 -2.44 20.87
N GLN A 46 19.41 -1.58 21.65
CA GLN A 46 18.88 -1.92 22.97
C GLN A 46 17.82 -3.04 22.90
N GLU A 47 16.89 -2.97 21.95
CA GLU A 47 15.84 -3.98 21.77
C GLU A 47 16.44 -5.36 21.45
N VAL A 48 17.53 -5.43 20.68
CA VAL A 48 18.25 -6.68 20.42
C VAL A 48 18.94 -7.19 21.69
N ALA A 49 19.63 -6.32 22.43
CA ALA A 49 20.35 -6.70 23.65
C ALA A 49 19.42 -7.31 24.72
N GLU A 50 18.32 -6.62 25.01
CA GLU A 50 17.35 -7.05 26.02
C GLU A 50 16.66 -8.36 25.64
N ARG A 51 16.36 -8.53 24.35
CA ARG A 51 15.60 -9.68 23.85
C ARG A 51 16.35 -10.98 23.93
N PHE A 52 17.62 -10.97 23.54
CA PHE A 52 18.39 -12.19 23.38
C PHE A 52 19.38 -12.40 24.54
N SER A 53 19.43 -11.50 25.52
CA SER A 53 20.48 -11.48 26.56
C SER A 53 21.86 -11.68 25.91
N TYR A 54 22.07 -10.93 24.83
CA TYR A 54 22.96 -11.27 23.74
C TYR A 54 24.13 -10.30 23.69
N THR A 55 25.33 -10.86 23.53
CA THR A 55 26.56 -10.12 23.28
C THR A 55 27.13 -10.63 21.95
N PRO A 56 27.04 -9.85 20.86
CA PRO A 56 27.70 -10.21 19.61
C PRO A 56 29.21 -10.11 19.77
N ASP A 57 29.93 -11.03 19.13
CA ASP A 57 31.37 -10.92 18.94
C ASP A 57 31.68 -9.98 17.75
N THR A 58 30.76 -9.88 16.80
CA THR A 58 30.87 -9.02 15.61
C THR A 58 29.54 -8.34 15.31
N VAL A 59 29.59 -7.05 15.01
CA VAL A 59 28.47 -6.27 14.48
C VAL A 59 28.82 -5.84 13.05
N LEU A 60 27.99 -6.22 12.09
CA LEU A 60 28.18 -5.90 10.68
C LEU A 60 26.99 -5.07 10.17
N ASP A 61 27.30 -3.97 9.48
CA ASP A 61 26.32 -3.20 8.71
C ASP A 61 26.71 -3.26 7.22
N PRO A 62 25.90 -3.93 6.35
CA PRO A 62 26.21 -4.11 4.95
C PRO A 62 25.82 -2.92 4.06
N ALA A 63 25.24 -1.86 4.64
CA ALA A 63 24.87 -0.61 3.98
C ALA A 63 25.03 0.54 4.99
N ALA A 64 26.27 0.70 5.49
CA ALA A 64 26.57 1.40 6.72
C ALA A 64 26.30 2.91 6.68
N GLY A 65 26.33 3.53 5.51
CA GLY A 65 26.25 4.97 5.33
C GLY A 65 27.24 5.70 6.24
N GLU A 66 26.72 6.60 7.08
CA GLU A 66 27.50 7.36 8.06
C GLU A 66 27.75 6.60 9.39
N GLY A 67 27.38 5.32 9.46
CA GLY A 67 27.71 4.43 10.59
C GLY A 67 26.84 4.61 11.83
N ALA A 68 25.68 5.24 11.73
CA ALA A 68 24.80 5.52 12.87
C ALA A 68 24.41 4.26 13.68
N LEU A 69 24.14 3.14 12.99
CA LEU A 69 23.79 1.86 13.61
C LEU A 69 24.98 1.20 14.31
N LEU A 70 26.16 1.23 13.68
CA LEU A 70 27.40 0.72 14.28
C LEU A 70 27.82 1.52 15.52
N ASN A 71 27.60 2.85 15.49
CA ASN A 71 27.85 3.72 16.64
C ASN A 71 26.90 3.40 17.79
N ALA A 72 25.61 3.22 17.51
CA ALA A 72 24.65 2.79 18.53
C ALA A 72 24.96 1.40 19.09
N ALA A 73 25.40 0.47 18.24
CA ALA A 73 25.81 -0.86 18.68
C ALA A 73 27.03 -0.81 19.60
N HIS A 74 27.99 0.09 19.37
CA HIS A 74 29.14 0.28 20.26
C HIS A 74 28.77 0.76 21.66
N GLU A 75 27.74 1.60 21.78
CA GLU A 75 27.24 2.05 23.09
C GLU A 75 26.69 0.89 23.93
N VAL A 76 26.21 -0.17 23.28
CA VAL A 76 25.63 -1.36 23.93
C VAL A 76 26.65 -2.49 24.08
N TRP A 77 27.49 -2.71 23.07
CA TRP A 77 28.50 -3.76 23.00
C TRP A 77 29.86 -3.18 22.61
N PRO A 78 30.59 -2.59 23.57
CA PRO A 78 31.84 -1.88 23.27
C PRO A 78 32.96 -2.80 22.76
N ASP A 79 32.94 -4.08 23.15
CA ASP A 79 33.97 -5.07 22.82
C ASP A 79 33.71 -5.81 21.49
N ALA A 80 32.57 -5.58 20.84
CA ALA A 80 32.23 -6.25 19.59
C ALA A 80 33.03 -5.64 18.42
N VAL A 81 33.56 -6.50 17.55
CA VAL A 81 34.23 -6.06 16.31
C VAL A 81 33.18 -5.45 15.37
N ARG A 82 33.40 -4.22 14.90
CA ARG A 82 32.47 -3.51 14.01
C ARG A 82 32.97 -3.48 12.58
N ILE A 83 32.10 -3.91 11.66
CA ILE A 83 32.39 -3.99 10.23
C ILE A 83 31.36 -3.15 9.47
N ALA A 84 31.84 -2.13 8.75
CA ALA A 84 31.06 -1.30 7.85
C ALA A 84 31.34 -1.67 6.40
N LEU A 85 30.30 -2.02 5.65
CA LEU A 85 30.33 -2.09 4.20
C LEU A 85 29.43 -0.99 3.65
N ASP A 86 29.91 -0.24 2.66
CA ASP A 86 29.06 0.66 1.88
C ASP A 86 29.63 0.80 0.47
N ILE A 87 28.76 1.08 -0.51
CA ILE A 87 29.20 1.32 -1.88
C ILE A 87 29.69 2.76 -2.07
N ASP A 88 29.27 3.69 -1.20
CA ASP A 88 29.70 5.07 -1.20
C ASP A 88 30.91 5.29 -0.29
N ALA A 89 32.10 5.43 -0.91
CA ALA A 89 33.33 5.73 -0.20
C ALA A 89 33.25 7.02 0.63
N GLN A 90 32.51 8.04 0.17
CA GLN A 90 32.37 9.31 0.91
C GLN A 90 31.59 9.09 2.21
N ALA A 91 30.58 8.21 2.21
CA ALA A 91 29.85 7.87 3.42
C ALA A 91 30.76 7.16 4.43
N LEU A 92 31.59 6.22 3.99
CA LEU A 92 32.54 5.49 4.85
C LEU A 92 33.58 6.40 5.52
N GLU A 93 33.99 7.47 4.86
CA GLU A 93 34.92 8.47 5.43
C GLU A 93 34.34 9.17 6.66
N THR A 94 33.02 9.33 6.73
CA THR A 94 32.34 9.97 7.88
C THR A 94 32.24 9.06 9.11
N ILE A 95 32.39 7.74 8.92
CA ILE A 95 32.30 6.77 10.01
C ILE A 95 33.47 7.00 10.98
N PRO A 96 33.27 6.97 12.31
CA PRO A 96 34.36 7.11 13.27
C PRO A 96 35.47 6.05 13.08
N THR A 97 36.72 6.39 13.43
CA THR A 97 37.86 5.46 13.39
C THR A 97 37.74 4.31 14.39
N THR A 98 36.77 4.38 15.31
CA THR A 98 36.50 3.30 16.26
C THR A 98 35.89 2.07 15.58
N VAL A 99 35.31 2.20 14.38
CA VAL A 99 34.87 1.04 13.59
C VAL A 99 36.08 0.29 13.04
N ASP A 100 36.19 -1.00 13.40
CA ASP A 100 37.38 -1.82 13.20
C ASP A 100 37.71 -2.10 11.72
N LEU A 101 36.69 -2.22 10.87
CA LEU A 101 36.86 -2.48 9.45
C LEU A 101 35.84 -1.68 8.63
N LYS A 102 36.33 -0.93 7.65
CA LYS A 102 35.50 -0.18 6.68
C LYS A 102 35.89 -0.62 5.28
N LEU A 103 34.91 -1.05 4.48
CA LEU A 103 35.15 -1.56 3.13
C LEU A 103 34.19 -0.90 2.15
N GLU A 104 34.75 -0.25 1.13
CA GLU A 104 33.99 0.14 -0.06
C GLU A 104 33.61 -1.14 -0.82
N SER A 105 32.33 -1.52 -0.76
CA SER A 105 31.85 -2.81 -1.26
C SER A 105 30.35 -2.79 -1.55
N ASP A 106 29.94 -3.50 -2.59
CA ASP A 106 28.53 -3.81 -2.84
C ASP A 106 28.02 -4.80 -1.80
N GLY A 107 27.13 -4.34 -0.92
CA GLY A 107 26.53 -5.17 0.14
C GLY A 107 25.64 -6.32 -0.34
N ILE A 108 25.22 -6.34 -1.61
CA ILE A 108 24.37 -7.38 -2.20
C ILE A 108 25.22 -8.49 -2.84
N LEU A 109 26.06 -8.15 -3.82
CA LEU A 109 26.76 -9.14 -4.65
C LEU A 109 28.17 -9.48 -4.17
N SER A 110 28.80 -8.62 -3.36
CA SER A 110 30.16 -8.87 -2.90
C SER A 110 30.19 -9.82 -1.70
N PRO A 111 31.26 -10.64 -1.57
CA PRO A 111 31.44 -11.46 -0.39
C PRO A 111 31.62 -10.59 0.85
N TRP A 112 30.96 -10.97 1.93
CA TRP A 112 31.12 -10.27 3.22
C TRP A 112 32.32 -10.84 3.97
N PRO A 113 33.01 -10.03 4.78
CA PRO A 113 34.04 -10.53 5.67
C PRO A 113 33.46 -11.64 6.55
N ALA A 114 34.13 -12.81 6.55
CA ALA A 114 33.74 -13.89 7.44
C ALA A 114 33.81 -13.41 8.89
N ALA A 115 32.79 -13.75 9.69
CA ALA A 115 32.86 -13.52 11.12
C ALA A 115 34.09 -14.26 11.68
N LYS A 116 34.94 -13.55 12.42
CA LYS A 116 35.87 -14.25 13.33
C LYS A 116 35.00 -14.96 14.36
N ARG A 117 35.38 -16.19 14.75
CA ARG A 117 34.62 -17.11 15.64
C ARG A 117 33.70 -16.37 16.61
N GLY A 118 32.43 -16.74 16.67
CA GLY A 118 31.46 -16.10 17.56
C GLY A 118 30.12 -15.83 16.88
N ARG A 119 29.22 -15.18 17.61
CA ARG A 119 27.89 -14.77 17.11
C ARG A 119 27.98 -13.40 16.45
N ARG A 120 27.33 -13.25 15.29
CA ARG A 120 27.29 -11.97 14.56
C ARG A 120 25.90 -11.34 14.64
N LEU A 121 25.88 -10.05 14.95
CA LEU A 121 24.73 -9.19 14.71
C LEU A 121 24.87 -8.51 13.35
N ILE A 122 23.90 -8.69 12.47
CA ILE A 122 23.74 -7.85 11.30
C ILE A 122 22.74 -6.75 11.64
N ILE A 123 23.17 -5.49 11.63
CA ILE A 123 22.32 -4.34 11.90
C ILE A 123 22.35 -3.40 10.70
N ALA A 124 21.20 -3.08 10.10
CA ALA A 124 21.20 -2.37 8.81
C ALA A 124 20.00 -1.45 8.61
N ASN A 125 20.20 -0.40 7.82
CA ASN A 125 19.11 0.30 7.14
C ASN A 125 19.39 0.26 5.63
N PRO A 126 19.04 -0.85 4.94
CA PRO A 126 19.32 -1.00 3.52
C PRO A 126 18.66 0.12 2.70
N PRO A 127 19.17 0.43 1.50
CA PRO A 127 18.67 1.52 0.68
C PRO A 127 17.23 1.30 0.20
N TRP A 128 16.44 2.37 0.16
CA TRP A 128 15.03 2.36 -0.27
C TRP A 128 14.90 3.00 -1.65
N GLY A 129 14.48 2.21 -2.64
CA GLY A 129 14.22 2.70 -4.00
C GLY A 129 15.48 3.02 -4.79
N ALA A 130 16.60 2.32 -4.55
CA ALA A 130 17.84 2.57 -5.29
C ALA A 130 17.63 2.39 -6.80
N ASN A 131 18.18 3.30 -7.59
CA ASN A 131 18.12 3.25 -9.04
C ASN A 131 19.14 2.24 -9.57
N MET A 132 18.66 1.05 -9.90
CA MET A 132 19.48 -0.04 -10.43
C MET A 132 19.52 -0.02 -11.96
N THR A 133 20.73 -0.09 -12.54
CA THR A 133 20.88 -0.27 -13.99
C THR A 133 20.24 -1.57 -14.46
N ARG A 134 19.85 -1.63 -15.73
CA ARG A 134 19.25 -2.83 -16.33
C ARG A 134 20.16 -4.06 -16.22
N GLU A 135 21.47 -3.87 -16.39
CA GLU A 135 22.44 -4.96 -16.26
C GLU A 135 22.54 -5.47 -14.83
N TYR A 136 22.64 -4.55 -13.86
CA TYR A 136 22.67 -4.92 -12.44
C TYR A 136 21.41 -5.67 -12.05
N ARG A 137 20.24 -5.14 -12.44
CA ARG A 137 18.94 -5.80 -12.22
C ARG A 137 18.92 -7.24 -12.74
N ARG A 138 19.45 -7.47 -13.94
CA ARG A 138 19.54 -8.82 -14.53
C ARG A 138 20.46 -9.75 -13.72
N LYS A 139 21.57 -9.24 -13.16
CA LYS A 139 22.42 -10.02 -12.25
C LYS A 139 21.64 -10.40 -11.00
N LEU A 140 20.86 -9.49 -10.42
CA LEU A 140 20.03 -9.79 -9.25
C LEU A 140 18.97 -10.87 -9.56
N GLU A 141 18.25 -10.73 -10.68
CA GLU A 141 17.23 -11.69 -11.14
C GLU A 141 17.77 -13.12 -11.33
N LEU A 142 19.07 -13.27 -11.59
CA LEU A 142 19.73 -14.57 -11.74
C LEU A 142 20.18 -15.18 -10.41
N ASN A 143 20.42 -14.37 -9.38
CA ASN A 143 21.04 -14.81 -8.13
C ASN A 143 20.10 -14.82 -6.92
N PHE A 144 18.95 -14.15 -6.99
CA PHE A 144 18.04 -13.96 -5.86
C PHE A 144 16.60 -14.32 -6.20
N GLU A 145 15.92 -15.00 -5.27
CA GLU A 145 14.50 -15.37 -5.39
C GLU A 145 13.58 -14.13 -5.33
N THR A 146 13.92 -13.14 -4.50
CA THR A 146 13.15 -11.92 -4.28
C THR A 146 13.30 -10.89 -5.42
N ALA A 147 14.32 -11.04 -6.26
CA ALA A 147 14.53 -10.24 -7.46
C ALA A 147 13.62 -10.70 -8.61
N ARG A 148 12.29 -10.69 -8.42
CA ARG A 148 11.30 -11.10 -9.43
C ARG A 148 10.19 -10.06 -9.59
N GLY A 149 9.91 -9.70 -10.85
CA GLY A 149 8.87 -8.72 -11.16
C GLY A 149 9.23 -7.30 -10.69
N GLN A 150 8.28 -6.61 -10.05
CA GLN A 150 8.56 -5.33 -9.41
C GLN A 150 9.12 -5.58 -8.01
N PHE A 151 10.40 -5.23 -7.81
CA PHE A 151 11.11 -5.31 -6.54
C PHE A 151 11.95 -4.04 -6.32
N ASP A 152 12.33 -3.81 -5.07
CA ASP A 152 13.15 -2.71 -4.57
C ASP A 152 14.52 -3.23 -4.09
N SER A 153 15.52 -2.36 -3.92
CA SER A 153 16.86 -2.73 -3.45
C SER A 153 16.83 -3.42 -2.08
N TYR A 154 15.95 -2.98 -1.16
CA TYR A 154 15.86 -3.61 0.16
C TYR A 154 15.38 -5.06 0.09
N ASP A 155 14.61 -5.48 -0.94
CA ASP A 155 14.12 -6.87 -1.06
C ASP A 155 15.28 -7.85 -1.20
N VAL A 156 16.29 -7.45 -1.98
CA VAL A 156 17.46 -8.27 -2.29
C VAL A 156 18.48 -8.20 -1.14
N PHE A 157 18.61 -7.06 -0.47
CA PHE A 157 19.36 -6.96 0.79
C PHE A 157 18.82 -7.90 1.87
N LEU A 158 17.49 -8.00 2.02
CA LEU A 158 16.89 -8.90 3.01
C LEU A 158 17.18 -10.37 2.72
N GLU A 159 17.06 -10.80 1.46
CA GLU A 159 17.44 -12.15 1.05
C GLU A 159 18.93 -12.41 1.31
N ARG A 160 19.79 -11.44 0.98
CA ARG A 160 21.23 -11.51 1.23
C ARG A 160 21.54 -11.68 2.71
N ILE A 161 20.97 -10.83 3.57
CA ILE A 161 21.12 -10.90 5.03
C ILE A 161 20.67 -12.27 5.53
N ALA A 162 19.46 -12.71 5.18
CA ALA A 162 18.92 -13.99 5.62
C ALA A 162 19.78 -15.20 5.20
N THR A 163 20.38 -15.14 4.02
CA THR A 163 21.26 -16.18 3.50
C THR A 163 22.59 -16.21 4.25
N GLU A 164 23.16 -15.04 4.53
CA GLU A 164 24.45 -14.87 5.21
C GLU A 164 24.41 -15.19 6.71
N LEU A 165 23.26 -15.08 7.37
CA LEU A 165 23.13 -15.44 8.79
C LEU A 165 23.62 -16.87 9.07
N ALA A 166 24.39 -17.06 10.15
CA ALA A 166 24.59 -18.36 10.78
C ALA A 166 23.42 -18.70 11.73
N LEU A 167 23.38 -19.92 12.28
CA LEU A 167 22.30 -20.36 13.17
C LEU A 167 22.15 -19.51 14.44
N ASP A 168 23.25 -18.99 14.97
CA ASP A 168 23.28 -18.17 16.19
C ASP A 168 23.32 -16.65 15.91
N ASP A 169 23.30 -16.27 14.63
CA ASP A 169 23.31 -14.86 14.24
C ASP A 169 21.91 -14.26 14.34
N VAL A 170 21.87 -12.95 14.58
CA VAL A 170 20.64 -12.15 14.57
C VAL A 170 20.77 -11.03 13.53
N ALA A 171 19.68 -10.73 12.84
CA ALA A 171 19.54 -9.55 12.02
C ALA A 171 18.51 -8.58 12.61
N ALA A 172 18.81 -7.29 12.57
CA ALA A 172 17.92 -6.21 12.97
C ALA A 172 17.97 -5.10 11.91
N VAL A 173 16.86 -4.84 11.23
CA VAL A 173 16.85 -3.98 10.04
C VAL A 173 15.71 -2.97 10.04
N PHE A 174 15.95 -1.79 9.50
CA PHE A 174 14.92 -0.82 9.15
C PHE A 174 14.48 -0.97 7.69
N LEU A 175 13.18 -0.85 7.44
CA LEU A 175 12.58 -1.04 6.12
C LEU A 175 11.40 -0.08 5.92
N PRO A 176 11.05 0.27 4.67
CA PRO A 176 9.87 1.08 4.40
C PRO A 176 8.61 0.23 4.46
N ASP A 177 7.48 0.81 4.87
CA ASP A 177 6.18 0.14 4.91
C ASP A 177 5.67 -0.27 3.51
N SER A 178 6.30 0.22 2.43
CA SER A 178 6.06 -0.31 1.09
C SER A 178 6.29 -1.83 1.03
N PHE A 179 7.14 -2.38 1.90
CA PHE A 179 7.34 -3.82 2.10
C PHE A 179 6.04 -4.61 2.32
N PHE A 180 4.98 -4.00 2.86
CA PHE A 180 3.69 -4.68 3.08
C PHE A 180 2.78 -4.69 1.84
N GLN A 181 3.18 -4.03 0.76
CA GLN A 181 2.42 -3.99 -0.49
C GLN A 181 2.56 -5.29 -1.30
N LYS A 182 1.59 -5.55 -2.17
CA LYS A 182 1.50 -6.81 -2.92
C LYS A 182 2.74 -7.13 -3.76
N GLN A 183 3.45 -6.13 -4.28
CA GLN A 183 4.64 -6.40 -5.10
C GLN A 183 5.79 -7.06 -4.32
N HIS A 184 5.85 -6.91 -2.98
CA HIS A 184 6.89 -7.48 -2.13
C HIS A 184 6.49 -8.81 -1.47
N THR A 185 5.43 -9.47 -1.97
CA THR A 185 4.96 -10.76 -1.43
C THR A 185 6.04 -11.84 -1.44
N ILE A 186 6.85 -11.91 -2.50
CA ILE A 186 7.92 -12.91 -2.63
C ILE A 186 8.94 -12.75 -1.48
N THR A 187 9.33 -11.52 -1.18
CA THR A 187 10.24 -11.20 -0.06
C THR A 187 9.64 -11.59 1.28
N ARG A 188 8.36 -11.28 1.53
CA ARG A 188 7.67 -11.67 2.77
C ARG A 188 7.59 -13.18 2.95
N GLU A 189 7.27 -13.90 1.88
CA GLU A 189 7.21 -15.37 1.88
C GLU A 189 8.60 -15.98 2.09
N PHE A 190 9.62 -15.46 1.41
CA PHE A 190 11.01 -15.90 1.58
C PHE A 190 11.45 -15.76 3.03
N ILE A 191 11.30 -14.56 3.61
CA ILE A 191 11.73 -14.27 4.99
C ILE A 191 10.93 -15.10 6.00
N ALA A 192 9.61 -15.20 5.86
CA ALA A 192 8.80 -15.95 6.81
C ALA A 192 9.04 -17.47 6.76
N ARG A 193 9.48 -18.00 5.61
CA ARG A 193 9.84 -19.41 5.41
C ARG A 193 11.25 -19.75 5.93
N ASN A 194 12.21 -18.86 5.70
CA ASN A 194 13.64 -19.12 5.94
C ASN A 194 14.16 -18.55 7.27
N CYS A 195 13.37 -17.72 7.95
CA CYS A 195 13.77 -17.05 9.19
C CYS A 195 12.77 -17.25 10.34
N VAL A 196 13.29 -17.18 11.56
CA VAL A 196 12.50 -17.02 12.79
C VAL A 196 12.34 -15.53 13.05
N LEU A 197 11.10 -15.04 13.06
CA LEU A 197 10.78 -13.62 13.25
C LEU A 197 10.59 -13.32 14.72
N TRP A 198 11.36 -12.38 15.25
CA TRP A 198 11.31 -12.06 16.68
C TRP A 198 10.52 -10.78 16.96
N GLY A 199 10.58 -9.82 16.07
CA GLY A 199 9.94 -8.53 16.26
C GLY A 199 9.64 -7.82 14.94
N ILE A 200 8.44 -7.24 14.85
CA ILE A 200 8.03 -6.35 13.76
C ILE A 200 7.44 -5.09 14.42
N TYR A 201 8.09 -3.94 14.23
CA TYR A 201 7.73 -2.68 14.90
C TYR A 201 7.43 -1.60 13.88
N ARG A 202 6.16 -1.31 13.63
CA ARG A 202 5.74 -0.24 12.72
C ARG A 202 5.85 1.12 13.40
N LEU A 203 6.81 1.90 12.91
CA LEU A 203 7.16 3.21 13.46
C LEU A 203 6.38 4.35 12.80
N GLY A 204 5.85 4.12 11.58
CA GLY A 204 5.03 5.08 10.82
C GLY A 204 5.84 6.19 10.15
N GLU A 205 5.15 7.20 9.61
CA GLU A 205 5.78 8.34 8.91
C GLU A 205 6.45 9.33 9.87
N GLY A 206 7.38 10.14 9.36
CA GLY A 206 7.99 11.26 10.11
C GLY A 206 9.02 10.85 11.17
N VAL A 207 9.27 9.55 11.35
CA VAL A 207 10.31 9.06 12.27
C VAL A 207 11.72 9.21 11.68
N PHE A 208 11.86 9.16 10.35
CA PHE A 208 13.05 9.51 9.57
C PHE A 208 12.92 10.94 9.01
N PRO A 209 13.86 11.86 9.31
CA PRO A 209 13.83 13.23 8.81
C PRO A 209 13.85 13.30 7.28
N GLY A 210 12.99 14.14 6.69
CA GLY A 210 12.97 14.38 5.24
C GLY A 210 12.40 13.23 4.39
N VAL A 211 11.87 12.18 5.03
CA VAL A 211 11.30 11.02 4.33
C VAL A 211 9.78 10.97 4.52
N ASN A 212 9.04 11.04 3.42
CA ASN A 212 7.58 10.97 3.37
C ASN A 212 7.06 9.52 3.21
N MET A 213 7.81 8.55 3.73
CA MET A 213 7.48 7.12 3.71
C MET A 213 7.48 6.61 5.15
N ALA A 214 6.48 5.82 5.51
CA ALA A 214 6.47 5.14 6.80
C ALA A 214 7.54 4.06 6.86
N ALA A 215 8.07 3.82 8.06
CA ALA A 215 9.11 2.84 8.29
C ALA A 215 8.74 1.85 9.40
N PHE A 216 9.38 0.68 9.38
CA PHE A 216 9.29 -0.32 10.42
C PHE A 216 10.65 -0.96 10.69
N ALA A 217 10.80 -1.57 11.87
CA ALA A 217 11.93 -2.40 12.22
C ALA A 217 11.56 -3.88 12.18
N LEU A 218 12.46 -4.71 11.69
CA LEU A 218 12.34 -6.16 11.63
C LEU A 218 13.53 -6.82 12.32
N ILE A 219 13.26 -7.72 13.26
CA ILE A 219 14.27 -8.51 13.95
C ILE A 219 14.02 -9.99 13.67
N PHE A 220 15.04 -10.70 13.17
CA PHE A 220 14.93 -12.10 12.76
C PHE A 220 16.25 -12.85 12.90
N SER A 221 16.20 -14.17 12.94
CA SER A 221 17.36 -15.06 12.88
C SER A 221 17.14 -16.15 11.83
N LYS A 222 18.18 -16.88 11.46
CA LYS A 222 18.07 -17.97 10.48
C LYS A 222 17.30 -19.17 11.04
N GLY A 223 16.54 -19.83 10.17
CA GLY A 223 15.88 -21.09 10.45
C GLY A 223 14.36 -21.02 10.33
N THR A 224 13.71 -22.16 10.50
CA THR A 224 12.25 -22.25 10.40
C THR A 224 11.62 -22.13 11.78
N ALA A 225 10.64 -21.24 11.92
CA ALA A 225 9.93 -21.06 13.16
C ALA A 225 9.13 -22.30 13.56
N ARG A 226 9.13 -22.62 14.86
CA ARG A 226 8.24 -23.64 15.42
C ARG A 226 6.78 -23.22 15.29
N SER A 227 5.86 -24.19 15.30
CA SER A 227 4.42 -23.93 15.15
C SER A 227 3.80 -23.09 16.27
N ASP A 228 4.44 -23.06 17.44
CA ASP A 228 4.07 -22.29 18.63
C ASP A 228 4.85 -20.97 18.76
N HIS A 229 5.78 -20.69 17.85
CA HIS A 229 6.60 -19.49 17.87
C HIS A 229 5.76 -18.23 17.70
N LYS A 230 5.97 -17.27 18.59
CA LYS A 230 5.28 -15.98 18.59
C LYS A 230 6.25 -14.85 18.24
N VAL A 231 5.79 -13.96 17.36
CA VAL A 231 6.47 -12.75 16.96
C VAL A 231 5.94 -11.60 17.80
N LYS A 232 6.82 -10.78 18.38
CA LYS A 232 6.38 -9.54 19.01
C LYS A 232 6.02 -8.51 17.95
N PHE A 233 4.93 -7.81 18.18
CA PHE A 233 4.37 -6.87 17.24
C PHE A 233 3.97 -5.58 17.94
N ALA A 234 4.38 -4.43 17.38
CA ALA A 234 3.95 -3.12 17.85
C ALA A 234 3.72 -2.17 16.67
N LYS A 235 2.74 -1.28 16.81
CA LYS A 235 2.42 -0.23 15.84
C LYS A 235 2.15 1.07 16.55
N LEU A 236 2.98 2.08 16.27
CA LEU A 236 2.76 3.41 16.82
C LEU A 236 1.58 4.08 16.11
N SER A 237 0.68 4.68 16.90
CA SER A 237 -0.34 5.60 16.40
C SER A 237 0.27 6.97 16.08
N ALA A 238 -0.45 7.80 15.33
CA ALA A 238 -0.04 9.18 15.04
C ALA A 238 0.28 9.98 16.32
N ASP A 239 -0.52 9.82 17.37
CA ASP A 239 -0.29 10.49 18.66
C ASP A 239 0.99 9.98 19.32
N ALA A 240 1.19 8.65 19.35
CA ALA A 240 2.42 8.07 19.88
C ALA A 240 3.65 8.55 19.10
N ARG A 241 3.57 8.66 17.77
CA ARG A 241 4.64 9.21 16.92
C ARG A 241 4.91 10.68 17.22
N ALA A 242 3.88 11.49 17.45
CA ALA A 242 4.05 12.89 17.82
C ALA A 242 4.75 13.04 19.18
N HIS A 243 4.46 12.14 20.13
CA HIS A 243 5.18 12.07 21.41
C HIS A 243 6.64 11.64 21.23
N VAL A 244 6.90 10.57 20.50
CA VAL A 244 8.26 10.09 20.17
C VAL A 244 9.09 11.18 19.47
N SER A 245 8.46 11.92 18.57
CA SER A 245 9.10 13.01 17.82
C SER A 245 9.61 14.14 18.70
N ARG A 246 8.99 14.37 19.87
CA ARG A 246 9.38 15.40 20.85
C ARG A 246 10.49 14.96 21.82
N GLY A 247 11.05 13.76 21.67
CA GLY A 247 12.33 13.39 22.30
C GLY A 247 12.26 12.42 23.49
N SER A 248 11.11 11.83 23.83
CA SER A 248 11.05 10.80 24.87
C SER A 248 10.01 9.71 24.60
N GLY A 249 10.32 8.48 25.03
CA GLY A 249 9.33 7.41 25.17
C GLY A 249 9.10 6.47 23.98
N LEU A 250 10.03 6.32 23.02
CA LEU A 250 9.85 5.32 21.94
C LEU A 250 9.68 3.90 22.51
N TYR A 251 10.60 3.48 23.37
CA TYR A 251 10.55 2.17 24.01
C TYR A 251 9.28 1.99 24.84
N SER A 252 8.93 2.99 25.67
CA SER A 252 7.74 2.93 26.51
C SER A 252 6.46 2.87 25.66
N LYS A 253 6.36 3.66 24.59
CA LYS A 253 5.20 3.66 23.70
C LYS A 253 5.07 2.37 22.91
N LEU A 254 6.17 1.80 22.41
CA LEU A 254 6.15 0.49 21.77
C LEU A 254 5.72 -0.60 22.75
N SER A 255 6.21 -0.55 23.99
CA SER A 255 5.83 -1.48 25.06
C SER A 255 4.33 -1.40 25.41
N GLU A 256 3.76 -0.19 25.46
CA GLU A 256 2.33 0.04 25.72
C GLU A 256 1.41 -0.62 24.68
N VAL A 257 1.85 -0.71 23.42
CA VAL A 257 1.06 -1.24 22.29
C VAL A 257 1.54 -2.62 21.82
N MET A 258 2.42 -3.26 22.59
CA MET A 258 3.02 -4.54 22.23
C MET A 258 2.00 -5.67 22.28
N SER A 259 2.03 -6.53 21.27
CA SER A 259 1.24 -7.75 21.19
C SER A 259 2.10 -8.89 20.67
N GLU A 260 1.57 -10.12 20.73
CA GLU A 260 2.26 -11.30 20.21
C GLU A 260 1.37 -12.07 19.25
N LEU A 261 1.93 -12.46 18.10
CA LEU A 261 1.23 -13.18 17.05
C LEU A 261 1.97 -14.47 16.69
N PRO A 262 1.30 -15.62 16.51
CA PRO A 262 1.95 -16.80 15.97
C PRO A 262 2.54 -16.52 14.58
N GLN A 263 3.81 -16.85 14.34
CA GLN A 263 4.44 -16.60 13.03
C GLN A 263 3.71 -17.33 11.89
N LYS A 264 3.15 -18.51 12.18
CA LYS A 264 2.32 -19.27 11.22
C LYS A 264 1.13 -18.47 10.69
N ASP A 265 0.58 -17.55 11.49
CA ASP A 265 -0.57 -16.72 11.09
C ASP A 265 -0.14 -15.59 10.13
N LEU A 266 1.13 -15.19 10.13
CA LEU A 266 1.70 -14.25 9.16
C LEU A 266 1.89 -14.89 7.77
N ILE A 267 2.08 -16.21 7.73
CA ILE A 267 2.28 -17.00 6.51
C ILE A 267 0.93 -17.46 5.92
N ALA A 268 -0.08 -17.66 6.75
CA ALA A 268 -1.38 -18.20 6.35
C ALA A 268 -2.31 -17.20 5.63
N THR A 269 -1.89 -15.94 5.45
CA THR A 269 -2.67 -14.92 4.74
C THR A 269 -2.36 -14.94 3.24
N GLN A 270 -3.37 -14.75 2.38
CA GLN A 270 -3.17 -14.63 0.93
C GLN A 270 -2.15 -13.51 0.66
N HIS A 271 -1.09 -13.80 -0.09
CA HIS A 271 0.00 -12.89 -0.43
C HIS A 271 0.94 -12.50 0.74
N GLY A 272 1.00 -13.29 1.83
CA GLY A 272 1.93 -13.04 2.94
C GLY A 272 1.67 -11.71 3.66
N VAL A 273 0.40 -11.30 3.75
CA VAL A 273 0.00 -10.07 4.46
C VAL A 273 0.25 -10.26 5.95
N TRP A 274 1.25 -9.55 6.48
CA TRP A 274 1.47 -9.46 7.92
C TRP A 274 0.41 -8.52 8.52
N GLY A 275 -0.83 -9.02 8.61
CA GLY A 275 -1.97 -8.26 9.11
C GLY A 275 -1.87 -8.04 10.61
N PHE A 276 -1.95 -6.77 11.04
CA PHE A 276 -1.70 -6.32 12.41
C PHE A 276 -2.90 -6.47 13.35
N ASP A 277 -4.04 -6.88 12.81
CA ASP A 277 -5.26 -7.09 13.57
C ASP A 277 -5.56 -8.60 13.62
N THR A 278 -5.41 -9.19 14.81
CA THR A 278 -5.73 -10.60 15.08
C THR A 278 -7.18 -10.92 14.81
N ARG A 279 -8.09 -9.98 15.09
CA ARG A 279 -9.51 -10.13 14.79
C ARG A 279 -9.71 -10.12 13.29
N TYR A 280 -9.06 -9.21 12.55
CA TYR A 280 -9.04 -9.26 11.08
C TYR A 280 -8.51 -10.61 10.57
N ASN A 281 -7.39 -11.13 11.06
CA ASN A 281 -6.84 -12.39 10.57
C ASN A 281 -7.80 -13.58 10.80
N SER A 282 -8.46 -13.62 11.96
CA SER A 282 -9.49 -14.62 12.27
C SER A 282 -10.73 -14.48 11.36
N LEU A 283 -11.24 -13.26 11.22
CA LEU A 283 -12.38 -12.92 10.35
C LEU A 283 -12.08 -13.23 8.88
N ALA A 284 -10.90 -12.84 8.41
CA ALA A 284 -10.38 -13.08 7.06
C ALA A 284 -10.39 -14.55 6.70
N ARG A 285 -9.89 -15.40 7.60
CA ARG A 285 -9.88 -16.85 7.40
C ARG A 285 -11.28 -17.42 7.29
N ASN A 286 -12.18 -17.05 8.21
CA ASN A 286 -13.55 -17.58 8.25
C ASN A 286 -14.37 -17.16 7.02
N ILE A 287 -14.34 -15.86 6.69
CA ILE A 287 -15.08 -15.32 5.56
C ILE A 287 -14.57 -15.85 4.23
N ARG A 288 -13.24 -15.93 4.01
CA ARG A 288 -12.69 -16.45 2.75
C ARG A 288 -13.08 -17.90 2.51
N THR A 289 -12.99 -18.74 3.55
CA THR A 289 -13.42 -20.14 3.49
C THR A 289 -14.91 -20.27 3.14
N ALA A 290 -15.73 -19.33 3.60
CA ALA A 290 -17.17 -19.36 3.40
C ALA A 290 -17.69 -18.72 2.10
N THR A 291 -16.88 -17.90 1.40
CA THR A 291 -17.41 -16.99 0.36
C THR A 291 -16.77 -17.12 -1.03
N GLY A 292 -15.54 -17.63 -1.14
CA GLY A 292 -14.79 -17.60 -2.41
C GLY A 292 -14.45 -16.18 -2.87
N THR A 293 -13.58 -16.01 -3.87
CA THR A 293 -13.15 -14.68 -4.38
C THR A 293 -13.35 -14.51 -5.89
N ASP A 294 -13.84 -15.54 -6.58
CA ASP A 294 -14.02 -15.57 -8.04
C ASP A 294 -15.23 -14.78 -8.53
N ALA A 295 -16.11 -14.32 -7.63
CA ALA A 295 -17.32 -13.58 -7.96
C ALA A 295 -17.03 -12.35 -8.83
N TRP A 296 -15.95 -11.63 -8.51
CA TRP A 296 -15.55 -10.43 -9.25
C TRP A 296 -15.22 -10.73 -10.72
N GLU A 297 -14.49 -11.81 -10.98
CA GLU A 297 -14.08 -12.21 -12.32
C GLU A 297 -15.22 -12.88 -13.09
N LYS A 298 -16.04 -13.66 -12.38
CA LYS A 298 -17.18 -14.38 -12.96
C LYS A 298 -18.32 -13.44 -13.34
N TRP A 299 -18.65 -12.48 -12.48
CA TRP A 299 -19.80 -11.60 -12.69
C TRP A 299 -19.44 -10.30 -13.40
N PHE A 300 -18.18 -9.85 -13.43
CA PHE A 300 -17.85 -8.54 -13.96
C PHE A 300 -16.65 -8.52 -14.91
N ALA A 301 -16.82 -7.89 -16.07
CA ALA A 301 -15.74 -7.41 -16.90
C ALA A 301 -15.29 -6.03 -16.39
N THR A 302 -13.97 -5.84 -16.23
CA THR A 302 -13.41 -4.60 -15.66
C THR A 302 -12.97 -3.60 -16.73
N GLY A 303 -13.09 -2.31 -16.41
CA GLY A 303 -12.72 -1.21 -17.29
C GLY A 303 -12.33 0.06 -16.53
N ARG A 304 -11.99 1.10 -17.29
CA ARG A 304 -11.64 2.44 -16.79
C ARG A 304 -12.21 3.49 -17.72
N GLY A 305 -12.53 4.65 -17.15
CA GLY A 305 -13.01 5.80 -17.91
C GLY A 305 -12.05 6.33 -18.98
N LEU A 306 -12.48 7.43 -19.60
CA LEU A 306 -11.79 8.19 -20.63
C LEU A 306 -10.42 8.71 -20.15
N GLU A 307 -9.44 8.73 -21.05
CA GLU A 307 -8.09 9.26 -20.82
C GLU A 307 -8.04 10.80 -20.93
N ILE A 308 -8.98 11.47 -20.24
CA ILE A 308 -9.10 12.92 -20.20
C ILE A 308 -8.99 13.42 -18.75
N GLY A 309 -8.34 14.57 -18.56
CA GLY A 309 -8.31 15.25 -17.27
C GLY A 309 -9.66 15.89 -16.93
N LYS A 310 -9.86 16.25 -15.65
CA LYS A 310 -11.09 16.89 -15.15
C LYS A 310 -11.45 18.23 -15.82
N ASN A 311 -10.47 18.88 -16.44
CA ASN A 311 -10.64 20.14 -17.18
C ASN A 311 -10.74 19.91 -18.69
N GLY A 312 -10.54 18.68 -19.17
CA GLY A 312 -10.66 18.37 -20.60
C GLY A 312 -9.61 19.00 -21.51
N ASN A 313 -8.50 19.50 -20.96
CA ASN A 313 -7.43 20.12 -21.73
C ASN A 313 -6.74 19.06 -22.59
N MET A 314 -6.84 19.22 -23.92
CA MET A 314 -6.22 18.34 -24.91
C MET A 314 -5.45 19.15 -25.94
N LEU A 315 -4.47 18.50 -26.57
CA LEU A 315 -3.80 19.01 -27.75
C LEU A 315 -4.65 18.71 -28.98
N VAL A 316 -4.88 19.68 -29.86
CA VAL A 316 -5.62 19.51 -31.11
C VAL A 316 -4.70 19.64 -32.32
N CYS A 317 -4.70 18.67 -33.24
CA CYS A 317 -3.87 18.79 -34.42
C CYS A 317 -4.43 19.83 -35.42
N PRO A 318 -3.66 20.85 -35.83
CA PRO A 318 -4.14 21.84 -36.80
C PRO A 318 -4.34 21.23 -38.19
N ALA A 319 -3.65 20.15 -38.53
CA ALA A 319 -3.72 19.51 -39.84
C ALA A 319 -4.89 18.54 -40.00
N CYS A 320 -5.31 17.84 -38.94
CA CYS A 320 -6.36 16.81 -39.04
C CYS A 320 -7.44 16.86 -37.95
N ALA A 321 -7.40 17.86 -37.07
CA ALA A 321 -8.29 18.07 -35.93
C ALA A 321 -8.36 16.94 -34.88
N SER A 322 -7.59 15.85 -35.05
CA SER A 322 -7.49 14.77 -34.07
C SER A 322 -6.84 15.28 -32.78
N VAL A 323 -7.37 14.85 -31.63
CA VAL A 323 -6.89 15.29 -30.31
C VAL A 323 -6.02 14.25 -29.61
N ARG A 324 -5.17 14.68 -28.68
CA ARG A 324 -4.41 13.79 -27.78
C ARG A 324 -4.14 14.44 -26.41
N ALA A 325 -3.88 13.61 -25.41
CA ALA A 325 -3.43 14.10 -24.10
C ALA A 325 -2.01 14.70 -24.18
N PHE A 326 -1.73 15.65 -23.28
CA PHE A 326 -0.39 16.23 -23.11
C PHE A 326 0.61 15.17 -22.64
N PRO A 327 1.76 14.97 -23.33
CA PRO A 327 2.76 14.02 -22.88
C PRO A 327 3.48 14.53 -21.62
N LYS A 328 4.00 13.59 -20.82
CA LYS A 328 4.75 13.88 -19.60
C LYS A 328 6.20 14.35 -19.84
N PHE A 329 6.72 14.21 -21.07
CA PHE A 329 8.11 14.51 -21.42
C PHE A 329 8.21 15.38 -22.68
N SER A 330 9.27 16.18 -22.76
CA SER A 330 9.62 17.07 -23.86
C SER A 330 10.32 16.32 -25.00
N SER A 331 9.61 15.43 -25.69
CA SER A 331 10.05 14.89 -26.98
C SER A 331 9.31 15.60 -28.13
N PRO A 332 9.75 15.46 -29.39
CA PRO A 332 9.05 16.07 -30.53
C PRO A 332 7.57 15.65 -30.52
N LEU A 333 6.70 16.65 -30.39
CA LEU A 333 5.28 16.42 -30.20
C LEU A 333 4.59 16.30 -31.56
N ASN A 334 4.33 15.08 -32.01
CA ASN A 334 3.65 14.83 -33.27
C ASN A 334 2.22 14.31 -33.04
N CYS A 335 1.31 14.60 -33.97
CA CYS A 335 -0.02 14.01 -34.01
C CYS A 335 0.07 12.48 -34.14
N LEU A 336 -0.73 11.75 -33.35
CA LEU A 336 -0.76 10.29 -33.41
C LEU A 336 -1.41 9.74 -34.70
N LYS A 337 -2.23 10.56 -35.37
CA LYS A 337 -2.96 10.20 -36.59
C LYS A 337 -2.18 10.57 -37.86
N CYS A 338 -1.91 11.86 -38.08
CA CYS A 338 -1.29 12.35 -39.33
C CYS A 338 0.21 12.68 -39.21
N ARG A 339 0.81 12.53 -38.02
CA ARG A 339 2.23 12.81 -37.74
C ARG A 339 2.68 14.27 -37.88
N ALA A 340 1.78 15.21 -38.20
CA ALA A 340 2.10 16.63 -38.21
C ALA A 340 2.64 17.11 -36.83
N PRO A 341 3.57 18.08 -36.80
CA PRO A 341 4.07 18.65 -35.56
C PRO A 341 2.96 19.40 -34.80
N LEU A 342 3.06 19.45 -33.48
CA LEU A 342 2.11 20.09 -32.58
C LEU A 342 2.85 21.08 -31.66
N SER A 343 2.18 22.17 -31.32
CA SER A 343 2.66 23.20 -30.40
C SER A 343 1.95 23.11 -29.04
N LEU A 344 2.70 23.06 -27.92
CA LEU A 344 2.12 23.00 -26.57
C LEU A 344 1.35 24.27 -26.16
N HIS A 345 1.60 25.39 -26.83
CA HIS A 345 1.02 26.70 -26.48
C HIS A 345 -0.21 27.04 -27.33
N GLU A 346 -0.19 26.73 -28.62
CA GLU A 346 -1.19 27.20 -29.58
C GLU A 346 -2.31 26.18 -29.82
N ASP A 347 -2.00 24.88 -29.72
CA ASP A 347 -2.90 23.81 -30.15
C ASP A 347 -3.74 23.26 -28.99
N ARG A 348 -4.64 24.08 -28.41
CA ARG A 348 -5.44 23.67 -27.23
C ARG A 348 -6.93 23.58 -27.52
N LEU A 349 -7.56 22.53 -27.00
CA LEU A 349 -9.01 22.37 -27.03
C LEU A 349 -9.52 21.96 -25.64
N GLU A 350 -10.53 22.67 -25.16
CA GLU A 350 -11.28 22.32 -23.95
C GLU A 350 -12.46 21.41 -24.31
N LEU A 351 -12.44 20.19 -23.79
CA LEU A 351 -13.47 19.19 -24.06
C LEU A 351 -14.45 18.98 -22.90
N VAL A 352 -14.27 19.72 -21.81
CA VAL A 352 -15.07 19.58 -20.60
C VAL A 352 -15.66 20.94 -20.22
N SER A 353 -16.93 20.94 -19.83
CA SER A 353 -17.66 22.12 -19.37
C SER A 353 -18.27 21.87 -17.99
N THR A 354 -18.27 22.90 -17.14
CA THR A 354 -18.93 22.89 -15.81
C THR A 354 -20.26 23.67 -15.81
N ALA A 355 -20.81 23.95 -16.99
CA ALA A 355 -22.10 24.62 -17.09
C ALA A 355 -23.22 23.78 -16.45
N SER A 356 -24.24 24.45 -15.90
CA SER A 356 -25.40 23.80 -15.26
C SER A 356 -26.25 23.01 -16.26
N THR A 357 -26.15 23.32 -17.55
CA THR A 357 -26.87 22.67 -18.66
C THR A 357 -25.89 22.30 -19.77
N PRO A 358 -26.20 21.29 -20.60
CA PRO A 358 -25.30 20.88 -21.68
C PRO A 358 -25.14 22.03 -22.69
N PRO A 359 -23.91 22.40 -23.08
CA PRO A 359 -23.70 23.48 -24.06
C PRO A 359 -24.34 23.22 -25.44
N SER A 360 -24.51 21.96 -25.82
CA SER A 360 -25.30 21.53 -26.98
C SER A 360 -25.60 20.03 -26.90
N ASN A 361 -26.35 19.49 -27.87
CA ASN A 361 -26.64 18.06 -27.98
C ASN A 361 -25.40 17.16 -28.20
N LYS A 362 -24.24 17.74 -28.51
CA LYS A 362 -22.95 17.04 -28.62
C LYS A 362 -22.23 16.88 -27.28
N TRP A 363 -22.87 17.25 -26.16
CA TRP A 363 -22.30 17.16 -24.84
C TRP A 363 -23.09 16.17 -23.99
N VAL A 364 -22.36 15.31 -23.30
CA VAL A 364 -22.90 14.24 -22.47
C VAL A 364 -22.39 14.40 -21.04
N PRO A 365 -23.13 13.91 -20.02
CA PRO A 365 -22.68 13.99 -18.64
C PRO A 365 -21.30 13.34 -18.45
N LEU A 366 -20.43 14.01 -17.70
CA LEU A 366 -19.12 13.54 -17.29
C LEU A 366 -19.04 13.51 -15.76
N ALA A 367 -18.66 12.36 -15.21
CA ALA A 367 -18.29 12.22 -13.82
C ALA A 367 -16.78 12.01 -13.65
N VAL A 368 -16.19 12.67 -12.67
CA VAL A 368 -14.82 12.42 -12.22
C VAL A 368 -14.85 11.80 -10.82
N GLY A 369 -13.73 11.30 -10.31
CA GLY A 369 -13.71 10.57 -9.04
C GLY A 369 -14.36 11.32 -7.87
N GLN A 370 -14.30 12.65 -7.84
CA GLN A 370 -14.93 13.46 -6.78
C GLN A 370 -16.47 13.46 -6.83
N ASP A 371 -17.05 13.13 -7.99
CA ASP A 371 -18.50 13.11 -8.24
C ASP A 371 -19.12 11.75 -7.85
N LEU A 372 -18.28 10.76 -7.54
CA LEU A 372 -18.68 9.43 -7.09
C LEU A 372 -18.57 9.35 -5.57
N HIS A 373 -19.73 9.21 -4.94
CA HIS A 373 -19.90 9.08 -3.51
C HIS A 373 -20.43 7.67 -3.16
N ARG A 374 -20.67 7.45 -1.87
CA ARG A 374 -21.22 6.19 -1.38
C ARG A 374 -22.68 6.09 -1.83
N HIS A 375 -22.99 5.07 -2.62
CA HIS A 375 -24.31 4.81 -3.23
C HIS A 375 -24.81 5.82 -4.26
N SER A 376 -24.07 6.90 -4.56
CA SER A 376 -24.53 7.95 -5.48
C SER A 376 -23.45 8.44 -6.44
N LEU A 377 -23.88 8.77 -7.65
CA LEU A 377 -23.08 9.41 -8.70
C LEU A 377 -23.82 10.68 -9.11
N ILE A 378 -23.19 11.84 -8.92
CA ILE A 378 -23.76 13.13 -9.32
C ILE A 378 -22.79 13.78 -10.30
N PRO A 379 -22.96 13.56 -11.62
CA PRO A 379 -22.09 14.17 -12.61
C PRO A 379 -22.16 15.69 -12.52
N THR A 380 -21.02 16.36 -12.35
CA THR A 380 -20.96 17.82 -12.20
C THR A 380 -20.43 18.51 -13.47
N ARG A 381 -20.18 17.74 -14.53
CA ARG A 381 -19.53 18.21 -15.75
C ARG A 381 -20.21 17.63 -16.98
N TRP A 382 -19.87 18.21 -18.12
CA TRP A 382 -20.20 17.74 -19.44
C TRP A 382 -18.92 17.48 -20.22
N VAL A 383 -18.90 16.45 -21.05
CA VAL A 383 -17.82 16.21 -22.03
C VAL A 383 -18.39 16.25 -23.43
N LYS A 384 -17.67 16.84 -24.36
CA LYS A 384 -18.01 16.77 -25.79
C LYS A 384 -17.88 15.32 -26.25
N SER A 385 -18.88 14.77 -26.94
CA SER A 385 -18.88 13.40 -27.47
C SER A 385 -18.36 13.36 -28.92
N ASN A 386 -17.96 12.16 -29.37
CA ASN A 386 -17.54 11.87 -30.74
C ASN A 386 -16.40 12.76 -31.27
N VAL A 387 -15.45 13.11 -30.39
CA VAL A 387 -14.23 13.85 -30.79
C VAL A 387 -13.17 12.87 -31.27
N ASP A 388 -12.68 13.07 -32.48
CA ASP A 388 -11.63 12.22 -33.07
C ASP A 388 -10.34 12.27 -32.26
N GLY A 389 -9.78 11.10 -31.93
CA GLY A 389 -8.61 10.96 -31.05
C GLY A 389 -8.93 10.67 -29.58
N ILE A 390 -10.21 10.66 -29.18
CA ILE A 390 -10.65 10.13 -27.88
C ILE A 390 -11.29 8.76 -28.07
N ASP A 391 -10.83 7.79 -27.28
CA ASP A 391 -11.49 6.51 -27.14
C ASP A 391 -12.63 6.61 -26.11
N TYR A 392 -13.87 6.67 -26.60
CA TYR A 392 -15.07 6.74 -25.76
C TYR A 392 -15.52 5.40 -25.17
N LYS A 393 -14.83 4.28 -25.45
CA LYS A 393 -15.02 2.95 -24.82
C LYS A 393 -16.47 2.47 -24.64
N ASN A 394 -17.33 2.78 -25.61
CA ASN A 394 -18.77 2.55 -25.54
C ASN A 394 -19.47 3.12 -24.28
N GLU A 395 -18.86 4.09 -23.59
CA GLU A 395 -19.38 4.66 -22.32
C GLU A 395 -20.76 5.30 -22.48
N LEU A 396 -21.10 5.73 -23.69
CA LEU A 396 -22.32 6.46 -24.02
C LEU A 396 -23.41 5.57 -24.65
N HIS A 397 -23.13 4.30 -24.88
CA HIS A 397 -24.12 3.40 -25.46
C HIS A 397 -25.19 3.05 -24.41
N PRO A 398 -26.49 3.06 -24.78
CA PRO A 398 -27.54 2.50 -23.94
C PRO A 398 -27.22 1.06 -23.56
N ARG A 399 -27.49 0.69 -22.31
CA ARG A 399 -27.21 -0.65 -21.77
C ARG A 399 -28.49 -1.25 -21.22
N THR A 400 -28.64 -2.56 -21.38
CA THR A 400 -29.75 -3.33 -20.82
C THR A 400 -29.54 -3.64 -19.34
N LYS A 401 -28.28 -3.72 -18.90
CA LYS A 401 -27.89 -3.89 -17.49
C LYS A 401 -27.06 -2.70 -17.00
N PRO A 402 -27.21 -2.29 -15.72
CA PRO A 402 -26.42 -1.20 -15.16
C PRO A 402 -24.95 -1.58 -15.01
N ARG A 403 -24.09 -0.59 -14.77
CA ARG A 403 -22.68 -0.81 -14.41
C ARG A 403 -22.44 -0.49 -12.93
N LEU A 404 -21.51 -1.20 -12.31
CA LEU A 404 -20.95 -0.82 -11.03
C LEU A 404 -19.77 0.12 -11.27
N LEU A 405 -19.79 1.28 -10.61
CA LEU A 405 -18.70 2.26 -10.64
C LEU A 405 -17.99 2.26 -9.29
N VAL A 406 -16.65 2.26 -9.31
CA VAL A 406 -15.83 2.32 -8.08
C VAL A 406 -14.76 3.39 -8.20
N ARG A 407 -14.67 4.27 -7.20
CA ARG A 407 -13.71 5.37 -7.19
C ARG A 407 -12.29 4.85 -6.95
N LYS A 408 -11.34 5.29 -7.76
CA LYS A 408 -9.93 4.87 -7.69
C LYS A 408 -9.13 5.55 -6.58
N THR A 409 -9.39 6.83 -6.36
CA THR A 409 -8.62 7.70 -5.46
C THR A 409 -9.54 8.45 -4.52
N GLY A 410 -9.37 8.33 -3.22
CA GLY A 410 -10.27 8.94 -2.23
C GLY A 410 -10.21 8.23 -0.89
N LEU A 411 -10.87 8.78 0.12
CA LEU A 411 -10.93 8.21 1.47
C LEU A 411 -12.02 7.12 1.51
N GLY A 412 -11.69 5.90 1.93
CA GLY A 412 -12.61 4.76 1.94
C GLY A 412 -13.00 4.23 0.55
N ILE A 413 -14.00 3.34 0.50
CA ILE A 413 -14.52 2.75 -0.73
C ILE A 413 -15.81 3.46 -1.14
N HIS A 414 -15.79 4.11 -2.30
CA HIS A 414 -16.99 4.72 -2.90
C HIS A 414 -17.42 3.92 -4.11
N ALA A 415 -18.62 3.34 -4.03
CA ALA A 415 -19.24 2.60 -5.10
C ALA A 415 -20.68 3.07 -5.34
N ALA A 416 -21.11 3.07 -6.60
CA ALA A 416 -22.47 3.39 -6.99
C ALA A 416 -22.90 2.61 -8.23
N VAL A 417 -24.22 2.48 -8.40
CA VAL A 417 -24.82 1.88 -9.58
C VAL A 417 -25.08 2.95 -10.62
N GLU A 418 -24.65 2.70 -11.86
CA GLU A 418 -24.95 3.55 -13.01
C GLU A 418 -26.06 2.91 -13.85
N TRP A 419 -27.26 3.49 -13.77
CA TRP A 419 -28.42 3.11 -14.58
C TRP A 419 -28.51 3.87 -15.90
N ARG A 420 -27.91 5.06 -15.96
CA ARG A 420 -27.91 5.92 -17.15
C ARG A 420 -26.48 6.13 -17.63
N PRO A 421 -26.20 5.91 -18.93
CA PRO A 421 -24.85 6.08 -19.47
C PRO A 421 -24.26 7.46 -19.13
N THR A 422 -23.14 7.46 -18.43
CA THR A 422 -22.39 8.64 -18.03
C THR A 422 -20.94 8.44 -18.43
N ALA A 423 -20.34 9.42 -19.09
CA ALA A 423 -18.91 9.39 -19.34
C ALA A 423 -18.16 9.54 -18.02
N THR A 424 -16.99 8.92 -17.90
CA THR A 424 -16.18 8.98 -16.69
C THR A 424 -14.71 9.20 -17.03
N THR A 425 -13.91 9.68 -16.07
CA THR A 425 -12.45 9.73 -16.23
C THR A 425 -11.78 8.47 -15.68
N GLN A 426 -10.48 8.28 -15.96
CA GLN A 426 -9.68 7.17 -15.41
C GLN A 426 -9.59 7.10 -13.86
N THR A 427 -10.18 8.06 -13.16
CA THR A 427 -10.30 8.05 -11.69
C THR A 427 -11.48 7.21 -11.21
N ILE A 428 -12.28 6.64 -12.11
CA ILE A 428 -13.39 5.72 -11.82
C ILE A 428 -13.16 4.41 -12.60
N TYR A 429 -13.25 3.29 -11.90
CA TYR A 429 -13.28 1.94 -12.48
C TYR A 429 -14.70 1.54 -12.83
N HIS A 430 -14.82 0.70 -13.86
CA HIS A 430 -16.08 0.11 -14.30
C HIS A 430 -16.07 -1.39 -14.05
N PHE A 431 -17.19 -1.91 -13.58
CA PHE A 431 -17.50 -3.32 -13.47
C PHE A 431 -18.79 -3.55 -14.25
N THR A 432 -18.68 -4.08 -15.46
CA THR A 432 -19.80 -4.35 -16.35
C THR A 432 -20.25 -5.79 -16.15
N PRO A 433 -21.54 -6.06 -15.86
CA PRO A 433 -22.01 -7.41 -15.62
C PRO A 433 -21.83 -8.30 -16.85
N THR A 434 -21.33 -9.52 -16.64
CA THR A 434 -21.27 -10.58 -17.66
C THR A 434 -22.62 -11.27 -17.81
N ASP A 435 -22.74 -12.17 -18.78
CA ASP A 435 -23.94 -13.00 -18.94
C ASP A 435 -24.17 -13.95 -17.75
N ALA A 436 -23.09 -14.32 -17.03
CA ALA A 436 -23.16 -15.15 -15.84
C ALA A 436 -23.58 -14.37 -14.58
N ALA A 437 -23.63 -13.03 -14.64
CA ALA A 437 -24.01 -12.20 -13.50
C ALA A 437 -25.53 -12.24 -13.27
N PRO A 438 -26.01 -12.56 -12.05
CA PRO A 438 -27.43 -12.47 -11.74
C PRO A 438 -27.89 -11.01 -11.79
N ASP A 439 -29.18 -10.77 -12.00
CA ASP A 439 -29.73 -9.41 -12.17
C ASP A 439 -29.49 -8.50 -10.96
N TYR A 440 -29.42 -9.07 -9.77
CA TYR A 440 -29.13 -8.33 -8.55
C TYR A 440 -27.64 -8.01 -8.35
N ALA A 441 -26.73 -8.56 -9.17
CA ALA A 441 -25.27 -8.53 -8.91
C ALA A 441 -24.71 -7.12 -8.76
N VAL A 442 -25.11 -6.20 -9.63
CA VAL A 442 -24.60 -4.82 -9.65
C VAL A 442 -25.02 -4.05 -8.38
N PRO A 443 -26.32 -3.92 -8.04
CA PRO A 443 -26.72 -3.23 -6.80
C PRO A 443 -26.27 -3.96 -5.54
N TYR A 444 -26.22 -5.30 -5.55
CA TYR A 444 -25.66 -6.08 -4.46
C TYR A 444 -24.18 -5.78 -4.21
N ALA A 445 -23.34 -5.84 -5.26
CA ALA A 445 -21.92 -5.54 -5.15
C ALA A 445 -21.66 -4.09 -4.74
N ALA A 446 -22.47 -3.13 -5.22
CA ALA A 446 -22.40 -1.74 -4.79
C ALA A 446 -22.67 -1.58 -3.28
N GLY A 447 -23.66 -2.30 -2.75
CA GLY A 447 -24.00 -2.29 -1.32
C GLY A 447 -22.93 -2.94 -0.45
N VAL A 448 -22.39 -4.08 -0.89
CA VAL A 448 -21.28 -4.76 -0.19
C VAL A 448 -20.02 -3.89 -0.18
N LEU A 449 -19.58 -3.36 -1.32
CA LEU A 449 -18.37 -2.53 -1.40
C LEU A 449 -18.47 -1.24 -0.60
N SER A 450 -19.66 -0.65 -0.59
CA SER A 450 -19.90 0.58 0.17
C SER A 450 -20.00 0.32 1.67
N SER A 451 -19.92 -0.91 2.18
CA SER A 451 -20.04 -1.14 3.63
C SER A 451 -18.82 -0.61 4.41
N ARG A 452 -19.05 -0.24 5.66
CA ARG A 452 -17.99 0.09 6.63
C ARG A 452 -17.11 -1.13 6.86
N ILE A 453 -17.71 -2.31 6.89
CA ILE A 453 -17.01 -3.59 7.02
C ILE A 453 -15.97 -3.76 5.91
N LEU A 454 -16.33 -3.52 4.65
CA LEU A 454 -15.40 -3.68 3.52
C LEU A 454 -14.35 -2.57 3.49
N THR A 455 -14.67 -1.37 3.98
CA THR A 455 -13.69 -0.30 4.17
C THR A 455 -12.68 -0.66 5.27
N ALA A 456 -13.15 -1.11 6.43
CA ALA A 456 -12.32 -1.59 7.54
C ALA A 456 -11.47 -2.80 7.13
N TRP A 457 -12.05 -3.70 6.32
CA TRP A 457 -11.35 -4.83 5.71
C TRP A 457 -10.20 -4.37 4.85
N HIS A 458 -10.44 -3.42 3.95
CA HIS A 458 -9.41 -2.92 3.05
C HIS A 458 -8.26 -2.28 3.82
N ILE A 459 -8.57 -1.46 4.84
CA ILE A 459 -7.59 -0.81 5.74
C ILE A 459 -6.78 -1.86 6.51
N SER A 460 -7.45 -2.87 7.06
CA SER A 460 -6.81 -3.92 7.85
C SER A 460 -5.95 -4.84 6.98
N ALA A 461 -6.39 -5.13 5.76
CA ALA A 461 -5.69 -5.96 4.79
C ALA A 461 -4.40 -5.32 4.26
N SER A 462 -4.35 -4.00 4.13
CA SER A 462 -3.11 -3.30 3.78
C SER A 462 -2.18 -3.11 4.99
N GLY A 463 -2.70 -3.37 6.21
CA GLY A 463 -2.04 -3.10 7.47
C GLY A 463 -1.96 -1.60 7.81
N ASP A 464 -2.25 -0.71 6.87
CA ASP A 464 -2.15 0.74 7.01
C ASP A 464 -3.28 1.25 7.91
N GLY A 465 -2.98 1.49 9.19
CA GLY A 465 -3.92 2.12 10.15
C GLY A 465 -3.77 3.63 10.20
N GLU A 466 -2.91 4.15 9.34
CA GLU A 466 -2.71 5.56 9.08
C GLU A 466 -2.97 5.73 7.60
N TRP A 467 -3.99 6.51 7.28
CA TRP A 467 -4.46 6.59 5.92
C TRP A 467 -3.56 7.54 5.13
N ARG A 468 -3.00 7.07 4.00
CA ARG A 468 -2.09 7.84 3.16
C ARG A 468 -2.76 9.12 2.67
N SER A 469 -2.01 10.21 2.52
CA SER A 469 -2.49 11.48 1.96
C SER A 469 -3.17 11.31 0.57
N HIS A 470 -2.77 10.29 -0.18
CA HIS A 470 -3.36 9.90 -1.47
C HIS A 470 -3.58 8.38 -1.58
N PRO A 471 -4.67 7.85 -1.01
CA PRO A 471 -4.98 6.44 -1.04
C PRO A 471 -5.43 6.04 -2.44
N TYR A 472 -4.91 4.93 -2.92
CA TYR A 472 -5.19 4.42 -4.24
C TYR A 472 -5.73 3.00 -4.13
N LEU A 473 -7.01 2.84 -4.48
CA LEU A 473 -7.63 1.54 -4.57
C LEU A 473 -7.30 0.96 -5.96
N THR A 474 -6.59 -0.16 -6.02
CA THR A 474 -6.29 -0.83 -7.31
C THR A 474 -7.44 -1.76 -7.71
N LEU A 475 -7.58 -2.10 -9.00
CA LEU A 475 -8.53 -3.13 -9.44
C LEU A 475 -8.29 -4.45 -8.70
N SER A 476 -7.03 -4.88 -8.58
CA SER A 476 -6.69 -6.10 -7.86
C SER A 476 -7.05 -6.05 -6.38
N SER A 477 -6.99 -4.86 -5.75
CA SER A 477 -7.42 -4.68 -4.37
C SER A 477 -8.93 -4.88 -4.25
N ILE A 478 -9.72 -4.29 -5.14
CA ILE A 478 -11.19 -4.46 -5.18
C ILE A 478 -11.55 -5.93 -5.39
N GLN A 479 -10.92 -6.59 -6.37
CA GLN A 479 -11.18 -7.98 -6.69
C GLN A 479 -10.76 -8.96 -5.60
N SER A 480 -9.91 -8.53 -4.65
CA SER A 480 -9.55 -9.32 -3.47
C SER A 480 -10.52 -9.19 -2.30
N LEU A 481 -11.47 -8.25 -2.37
CA LEU A 481 -12.46 -8.03 -1.31
C LEU A 481 -13.52 -9.13 -1.33
N PRO A 482 -14.01 -9.57 -0.15
CA PRO A 482 -15.09 -10.53 -0.06
C PRO A 482 -16.33 -10.09 -0.83
N LEU A 483 -16.76 -10.92 -1.77
CA LEU A 483 -18.05 -10.80 -2.46
C LEU A 483 -18.70 -12.19 -2.52
N PRO A 484 -19.53 -12.55 -1.52
CA PRO A 484 -20.16 -13.87 -1.46
C PRO A 484 -21.00 -14.17 -2.71
N GLN A 485 -21.01 -15.43 -3.14
CA GLN A 485 -21.92 -15.96 -4.17
C GLN A 485 -22.97 -16.88 -3.50
N PRO A 486 -24.08 -16.35 -2.97
CA PRO A 486 -25.07 -17.18 -2.30
C PRO A 486 -25.74 -18.16 -3.26
N ILE A 487 -25.97 -19.39 -2.78
CA ILE A 487 -26.74 -20.40 -3.52
C ILE A 487 -28.18 -19.88 -3.69
N PRO A 488 -28.74 -19.88 -4.92
CA PRO A 488 -30.11 -19.45 -5.16
C PRO A 488 -31.11 -20.13 -4.21
N GLY A 489 -31.98 -19.33 -3.59
CA GLY A 489 -33.00 -19.78 -2.62
C GLY A 489 -32.54 -19.89 -1.17
N SER A 490 -31.23 -19.87 -0.89
CA SER A 490 -30.69 -19.87 0.47
C SER A 490 -31.04 -18.59 1.24
N ASP A 491 -30.91 -18.61 2.57
CA ASP A 491 -31.11 -17.40 3.38
C ASP A 491 -30.10 -16.30 3.03
N LYS A 492 -28.84 -16.67 2.78
CA LYS A 492 -27.83 -15.72 2.26
C LYS A 492 -28.23 -15.11 0.92
N HIS A 493 -28.93 -15.85 0.05
CA HIS A 493 -29.45 -15.31 -1.21
C HIS A 493 -30.57 -14.29 -0.95
N LYS A 494 -31.46 -14.55 0.00
CA LYS A 494 -32.49 -13.58 0.41
C LYS A 494 -31.86 -12.31 0.99
N VAL A 495 -30.79 -12.43 1.77
CA VAL A 495 -30.02 -11.29 2.28
C VAL A 495 -29.38 -10.49 1.14
N ALA A 496 -28.74 -11.14 0.17
CA ALA A 496 -28.17 -10.47 -0.99
C ALA A 496 -29.22 -9.72 -1.83
N LEU A 497 -30.41 -10.30 -2.00
CA LEU A 497 -31.54 -9.63 -2.66
C LEU A 497 -32.02 -8.39 -1.88
N LYS A 498 -32.09 -8.46 -0.54
CA LYS A 498 -32.43 -7.30 0.31
C LYS A 498 -31.39 -6.19 0.20
N ILE A 499 -30.09 -6.53 0.18
CA ILE A 499 -29.02 -5.55 -0.04
C ILE A 499 -29.23 -4.84 -1.38
N ALA A 500 -29.44 -5.60 -2.46
CA ALA A 500 -29.70 -5.03 -3.78
C ALA A 500 -30.93 -4.10 -3.79
N GLN A 501 -32.03 -4.52 -3.17
CA GLN A 501 -33.26 -3.73 -3.07
C GLN A 501 -33.04 -2.40 -2.34
N ASN A 502 -32.28 -2.40 -1.24
CA ASN A 502 -31.94 -1.16 -0.52
C ASN A 502 -31.13 -0.20 -1.42
N ILE A 503 -30.15 -0.72 -2.17
CA ILE A 503 -29.34 0.10 -3.08
C ILE A 503 -30.17 0.68 -4.23
N ASP A 504 -31.11 -0.08 -4.77
CA ASP A 504 -32.03 0.41 -5.79
C ASP A 504 -32.95 1.51 -5.26
N GLN A 505 -33.35 1.44 -3.99
CA GLN A 505 -34.17 2.47 -3.34
C GLN A 505 -33.42 3.80 -3.22
N TYR A 506 -32.14 3.77 -2.81
CA TYR A 506 -31.29 4.98 -2.74
C TYR A 506 -31.19 5.75 -4.06
N GLN A 507 -31.26 5.03 -5.18
CA GLN A 507 -31.16 5.61 -6.52
C GLN A 507 -32.47 6.27 -6.96
N ARG A 508 -33.62 5.79 -6.46
CA ARG A 508 -34.95 6.35 -6.77
C ARG A 508 -35.28 7.57 -5.93
N GLU A 509 -34.81 7.59 -4.69
CA GLU A 509 -34.96 8.70 -3.75
C GLU A 509 -33.58 9.17 -3.31
N PRO A 510 -32.94 10.12 -4.02
CA PRO A 510 -31.55 10.51 -3.80
C PRO A 510 -31.35 11.37 -2.54
N ARG A 511 -32.01 11.01 -1.44
CA ARG A 511 -31.73 11.49 -0.09
C ARG A 511 -30.99 10.39 0.66
N TYR A 512 -29.78 10.69 1.09
CA TYR A 512 -29.00 9.79 1.92
C TYR A 512 -29.72 9.56 3.25
N ASP A 513 -30.30 8.37 3.40
CA ASP A 513 -30.87 7.89 4.66
C ASP A 513 -29.81 7.06 5.40
N GLN A 514 -29.35 7.61 6.53
CA GLN A 514 -28.38 6.99 7.42
C GLN A 514 -28.90 5.69 8.05
N LEU A 515 -30.20 5.57 8.30
CA LEU A 515 -30.78 4.39 8.94
C LEU A 515 -30.89 3.23 7.96
N ALA A 516 -31.33 3.49 6.72
CA ALA A 516 -31.30 2.50 5.65
C ALA A 516 -29.86 2.02 5.36
N ASP A 517 -28.86 2.85 5.62
CA ASP A 517 -27.47 2.55 5.29
C ASP A 517 -26.90 1.62 6.36
N LEU A 518 -27.22 1.91 7.61
CA LEU A 518 -26.95 1.03 8.74
C LEU A 518 -27.69 -0.31 8.61
N ASN A 519 -28.93 -0.33 8.10
CA ASN A 519 -29.63 -1.58 7.82
C ASN A 519 -28.90 -2.41 6.76
N THR A 520 -28.40 -1.77 5.70
CA THR A 520 -27.58 -2.43 4.67
C THR A 520 -26.28 -2.97 5.27
N GLU A 521 -25.65 -2.24 6.19
CA GLU A 521 -24.46 -2.69 6.93
C GLU A 521 -24.72 -3.99 7.70
N HIS A 522 -25.83 -4.07 8.45
CA HIS A 522 -26.20 -5.27 9.19
C HIS A 522 -26.45 -6.48 8.28
N LEU A 523 -27.08 -6.27 7.11
CA LEU A 523 -27.27 -7.32 6.12
C LEU A 523 -25.93 -7.82 5.55
N VAL A 524 -24.97 -6.91 5.31
CA VAL A 524 -23.62 -7.29 4.88
C VAL A 524 -22.91 -8.10 5.97
N ALA A 525 -23.07 -7.74 7.25
CA ALA A 525 -22.51 -8.49 8.36
C ALA A 525 -23.07 -9.93 8.43
N GLU A 526 -24.40 -10.07 8.37
CA GLU A 526 -25.11 -11.36 8.34
C GLU A 526 -24.62 -12.24 7.19
N LEU A 527 -24.47 -11.65 6.00
CA LEU A 527 -24.01 -12.33 4.80
C LEU A 527 -22.59 -12.90 4.95
N LEU A 528 -21.69 -12.12 5.54
CA LEU A 528 -20.31 -12.51 5.82
C LEU A 528 -20.19 -13.51 6.98
N GLY A 529 -21.29 -13.78 7.69
CA GLY A 529 -21.34 -14.83 8.72
C GLY A 529 -20.81 -14.39 10.08
N SER A 530 -20.78 -13.09 10.35
CA SER A 530 -20.41 -12.53 11.64
C SER A 530 -21.37 -11.38 11.91
N GLY A 531 -22.25 -11.53 12.90
CA GLY A 531 -23.38 -10.63 13.14
C GLY A 531 -22.95 -9.25 13.68
N PRO A 532 -23.50 -8.78 14.81
CA PRO A 532 -23.16 -7.46 15.37
C PRO A 532 -21.66 -7.23 15.59
N GLU A 533 -20.90 -8.27 15.94
CA GLU A 533 -19.45 -8.21 16.19
C GLU A 533 -18.65 -7.68 15.00
N LEU A 534 -19.07 -7.97 13.76
CA LEU A 534 -18.35 -7.51 12.58
C LEU A 534 -18.57 -6.02 12.33
N VAL A 535 -19.76 -5.52 12.67
CA VAL A 535 -20.07 -4.09 12.61
C VAL A 535 -19.27 -3.34 13.69
N GLU A 536 -19.22 -3.88 14.91
CA GLU A 536 -18.44 -3.31 16.01
C GLU A 536 -16.94 -3.27 15.67
N TRP A 537 -16.39 -4.37 15.15
CA TRP A 537 -15.01 -4.43 14.68
C TRP A 537 -14.73 -3.39 13.59
N ALA A 538 -15.65 -3.23 12.62
CA ALA A 538 -15.48 -2.25 11.56
C ALA A 538 -15.50 -0.82 12.11
N VAL A 539 -16.42 -0.50 13.02
CA VAL A 539 -16.50 0.82 13.65
C VAL A 539 -15.25 1.12 14.47
N GLU A 540 -14.77 0.17 15.26
CA GLU A 540 -13.55 0.31 16.05
C GLU A 540 -12.33 0.54 15.15
N THR A 541 -12.18 -0.28 14.10
CA THR A 541 -11.11 -0.15 13.10
C THR A 541 -11.11 1.23 12.45
N LEU A 542 -12.29 1.71 12.03
CA LEU A 542 -12.43 3.02 11.39
C LEU A 542 -12.22 4.18 12.35
N SER A 543 -12.63 4.03 13.62
CA SER A 543 -12.42 5.04 14.67
C SER A 543 -10.94 5.18 15.02
N ASN A 544 -10.21 4.05 15.01
CA ASN A 544 -8.78 4.01 15.28
C ASN A 544 -7.93 4.42 14.07
N ALA A 545 -8.51 4.50 12.87
CA ALA A 545 -7.82 4.97 11.68
C ALA A 545 -7.58 6.48 11.78
N THR A 546 -6.36 6.87 12.17
CA THR A 546 -5.97 8.27 12.36
C THR A 546 -5.72 8.98 11.02
N GLY A 547 -5.82 10.33 11.01
CA GLY A 547 -5.49 11.16 9.84
C GLY A 547 -6.62 11.37 8.81
N SER A 548 -7.86 10.93 9.10
CA SER A 548 -8.99 11.10 8.19
C SER A 548 -10.30 11.45 8.92
N THR A 549 -10.75 12.70 8.78
CA THR A 549 -12.07 13.15 9.27
C THR A 549 -13.22 12.39 8.62
N TYR A 550 -13.03 11.91 7.39
CA TYR A 550 -14.00 11.07 6.70
C TYR A 550 -14.18 9.71 7.36
N LEU A 551 -13.08 9.00 7.71
CA LEU A 551 -13.17 7.69 8.36
C LEU A 551 -13.79 7.82 9.76
N ALA A 552 -13.45 8.88 10.50
CA ALA A 552 -14.11 9.20 11.77
C ALA A 552 -15.61 9.47 11.61
N THR A 553 -16.00 10.22 10.56
CA THR A 553 -17.43 10.45 10.23
C THR A 553 -18.13 9.14 9.86
N LEU A 554 -17.45 8.27 9.11
CA LEU A 554 -17.97 6.98 8.70
C LEU A 554 -18.17 6.06 9.92
N ALA A 555 -17.26 6.10 10.91
CA ALA A 555 -17.38 5.33 12.15
C ALA A 555 -18.53 5.80 13.05
N ASN A 556 -18.98 7.06 12.92
CA ASN A 556 -20.03 7.62 13.75
C ASN A 556 -21.41 7.12 13.28
N LEU A 557 -21.95 6.12 13.97
CA LEU A 557 -23.25 5.53 13.63
C LEU A 557 -24.42 6.37 14.18
N PRO A 558 -25.51 6.54 13.41
CA PRO A 558 -26.72 7.16 13.93
C PRO A 558 -27.31 6.32 15.08
N LYS A 559 -27.72 6.97 16.18
CA LYS A 559 -28.47 6.29 17.25
C LYS A 559 -29.83 5.88 16.70
N ARG A 560 -30.22 4.60 16.86
CA ARG A 560 -31.58 4.16 16.50
C ARG A 560 -32.59 4.90 17.39
N PRO A 561 -33.59 5.59 16.83
CA PRO A 561 -34.65 6.18 17.64
C PRO A 561 -35.57 5.04 18.08
N HIS A 562 -35.27 4.38 19.22
CA HIS A 562 -36.20 3.60 20.06
C HIS A 562 -35.43 2.75 21.09
N GLU A 563 -34.77 3.39 22.07
CA GLU A 563 -34.46 2.73 23.35
C GLU A 563 -34.86 3.58 24.58
N ASP A 564 -35.08 4.88 24.41
CA ASP A 564 -35.49 5.76 25.53
C ASP A 564 -36.99 5.74 25.86
N SER A 565 -37.86 5.12 25.05
CA SER A 565 -39.32 5.12 25.29
C SER A 565 -39.81 4.02 26.24
N LYS A 566 -38.92 3.24 26.88
CA LYS A 566 -39.30 2.23 27.89
C LYS A 566 -38.86 2.54 29.33
N ARG A 567 -38.28 3.71 29.59
CA ARG A 567 -38.04 4.23 30.95
C ARG A 567 -38.86 5.51 31.20
N GLY A 568 -40.17 5.42 31.06
CA GLY A 568 -41.05 6.58 31.26
C GLY A 568 -42.54 6.27 31.44
N ALA A 569 -42.91 5.00 31.64
CA ALA A 569 -44.28 4.61 32.00
C ALA A 569 -44.20 3.76 33.27
N GLY A 570 -44.10 4.46 34.40
CA GLY A 570 -43.91 3.87 35.72
C GLY A 570 -43.86 4.95 36.79
N LYS A 571 -44.86 5.83 36.79
CA LYS A 571 -45.36 6.57 37.96
C LYS A 571 -46.84 6.82 37.77
#